data_AF-A6UWN0-F1
#
_entry.id   AF-A6UWN0-F1
#
_cell.length_a   1.000
_cell.length_b   1.000
_cell.length_c   1.000
_cell.angle_alpha   90.00
_cell.angle_beta   90.00
_cell.angle_gamma   90.00
#
_symmetry.space_group_name_H-M   'P 1'
#
loop_
_entity.id
_entity.type
_entity.pdbx_description
1 polymer ?
#
loop_
_entity_poly.entity_id
_entity_poly.type
_entity_poly.pdbx_seq_one_letter_code
_entity_poly.pdbx_strand_id
1 'polypeptide(L)' 'MELQDKKIKKLLHTLAHTVEHFEDLIKSIEDCGLNSGEYTKLKEKLKQENEKLKEKLK' A
#
# COMPACT_ATOMS: atom_id res chain seq x y z
N MET A 1 -6.75 21.37 -15.26
CA MET A 1 -5.50 20.81 -14.71
C MET A 1 -5.58 20.52 -13.22
N GLU A 2 -6.06 21.44 -12.36
CA GLU A 2 -6.10 21.23 -10.89
C GLU A 2 -6.91 20.02 -10.40
N LEU A 3 -8.00 19.67 -11.07
CA LEU A 3 -8.84 18.52 -10.69
C LEU A 3 -8.13 17.17 -10.89
N GLN A 4 -7.23 17.09 -11.87
CA GLN A 4 -6.47 15.87 -12.15
C GLN A 4 -5.36 15.68 -11.11
N ASP A 5 -4.68 16.77 -10.76
CA ASP A 5 -3.63 16.79 -9.74
C ASP A 5 -4.16 16.40 -8.35
N LYS A 6 -5.34 16.92 -7.97
CA LYS A 6 -6.03 16.54 -6.72
C LYS A 6 -6.40 15.04 -6.70
N LYS A 7 -6.86 14.48 -7.83
CA LYS A 7 -7.18 13.05 -7.93
C LYS A 7 -5.93 12.18 -7.79
N ILE A 8 -4.83 12.58 -8.42
CA ILE A 8 -3.53 11.90 -8.33
C ILE A 8 -3.02 11.92 -6.89
N LYS A 9 -3.01 13.09 -6.24
CA LYS A 9 -2.59 13.23 -4.83
C LYS A 9 -3.42 12.34 -3.90
N LYS A 10 -4.75 12.34 -4.07
CA LYS A 10 -5.65 11.49 -3.28
C LYS A 10 -5.35 10.01 -3.49
N LEU A 11 -5.14 9.59 -4.74
CA LEU A 11 -4.80 8.21 -5.07
C LEU A 11 -3.48 7.80 -4.39
N LEU A 12 -2.42 8.59 -4.56
CA LEU A 12 -1.11 8.29 -3.96
C LEU A 12 -1.18 8.21 -2.42
N HIS A 13 -1.96 9.08 -1.78
CA HIS A 13 -2.19 9.03 -0.34
C HIS A 13 -2.93 7.76 0.09
N THR A 14 -4.01 7.40 -0.62
CA THR A 14 -4.74 6.15 -0.34
C THR A 14 -3.86 4.92 -0.50
N LEU A 15 -3.01 4.89 -1.53
CA LEU A 15 -2.10 3.77 -1.77
C LEU A 15 -1.04 3.64 -0.67
N ALA A 16 -0.49 4.75 -0.18
CA ALA A 16 0.44 4.74 0.96
C ALA A 16 -0.24 4.22 2.23
N HIS A 17 -1.42 4.75 2.57
CA HIS A 17 -2.15 4.37 3.77
C HIS A 17 -2.61 2.90 3.74
N THR A 18 -2.89 2.36 2.55
CA THR A 18 -3.20 0.93 2.40
C THR A 18 -1.99 0.05 2.75
N VAL A 19 -0.77 0.48 2.42
CA VAL A 19 0.44 -0.26 2.80
C VAL A 19 0.62 -0.24 4.32
N GLU A 20 0.41 0.90 4.97
CA GLU A 20 0.46 1.02 6.45
C GLU A 20 -0.56 0.09 7.11
N HIS A 21 -1.81 0.06 6.62
CA HIS A 21 -2.82 -0.89 7.10
C HIS A 21 -2.43 -2.36 6.94
N PHE A 22 -1.71 -2.70 5.87
CA PHE A 22 -1.18 -4.05 5.69
C PHE A 22 -0.09 -4.37 6.73
N GLU A 23 0.72 -3.39 7.14
CA GLU A 23 1.72 -3.57 8.19
C GLU A 23 1.08 -3.82 9.56
N ASP A 24 0.05 -3.05 9.91
CA ASP A 24 -0.72 -3.28 11.14
C ASP A 24 -1.41 -4.64 11.14
N LEU A 25 -1.95 -5.07 10.00
CA LEU A 25 -2.58 -6.37 9.84
C LEU A 25 -1.57 -7.52 10.00
N ILE A 26 -0.41 -7.43 9.35
CA ILE A 26 0.69 -8.41 9.48
C ILE A 26 1.09 -8.53 10.94
N LYS A 27 1.31 -7.40 11.62
CA LYS A 27 1.68 -7.38 13.02
C LYS A 27 0.62 -8.01 13.90
N SER A 28 -0.66 -7.70 13.66
CA SER A 28 -1.78 -8.30 14.40
C SER A 28 -1.87 -9.82 14.22
N ILE A 29 -1.56 -10.32 13.02
CA ILE A 29 -1.48 -11.76 12.73
C ILE A 29 -0.31 -12.40 13.51
N GLU A 30 0.85 -11.74 13.53
CA GLU A 30 2.04 -12.21 14.24
C GLU A 30 1.85 -12.18 15.77
N ASP A 31 1.18 -11.16 16.31
CA ASP A 31 0.79 -11.06 17.72
C ASP A 31 -0.15 -12.20 18.15
N CYS A 32 -0.92 -12.76 17.20
CA CYS A 32 -1.74 -13.96 17.43
C CYS A 32 -0.94 -15.27 17.33
N GLY A 33 0.37 -15.22 17.07
CA GLY A 33 1.22 -16.39 16.85
C GLY A 33 0.96 -17.11 15.51
N LEU A 34 0.30 -16.44 14.56
CA LEU A 34 -0.03 -17.00 13.25
C LEU A 34 1.01 -16.61 12.20
N ASN A 35 1.10 -17.40 11.13
CA ASN A 35 2.00 -17.12 10.02
C ASN A 35 1.44 -15.99 9.13
N SER A 36 2.17 -14.88 9.05
CA SER A 36 1.83 -13.69 8.25
C SER A 36 2.42 -13.70 6.84
N GLY A 37 3.12 -14.77 6.43
CA GLY A 37 3.96 -14.79 5.22
C GLY A 37 3.22 -14.44 3.92
N GLU A 38 1.99 -14.92 3.74
CA GLU A 38 1.18 -14.56 2.57
C GLU A 38 0.76 -13.08 2.59
N TYR A 39 0.47 -12.52 3.77
CA TYR A 39 0.16 -11.10 3.94
C TYR A 39 1.40 -10.22 3.70
N THR A 40 2.58 -10.68 4.12
CA THR A 40 3.86 -10.02 3.82
C THR A 40 4.16 -9.98 2.32
N LYS A 41 3.94 -11.10 1.60
CA LYS A 41 4.06 -11.14 0.14
C LYS A 41 3.07 -10.19 -0.54
N LEU A 42 1.82 -10.13 -0.06
CA LEU A 42 0.81 -9.22 -0.58
C LEU A 42 1.21 -7.75 -0.37
N LYS A 43 1.71 -7.40 0.82
CA LYS A 43 2.23 -6.05 1.10
C LYS A 43 3.34 -5.68 0.13
N GLU A 44 4.30 -6.57 -0.08
CA GLU A 44 5.44 -6.29 -0.97
C GLU A 44 4.99 -6.10 -2.42
N LYS A 45 4.10 -6.97 -2.91
CA LYS A 45 3.49 -6.83 -4.24
C LYS A 45 2.73 -5.51 -4.38
N LEU A 46 1.95 -5.12 -3.38
CA LEU A 46 1.24 -3.85 -3.35
C LEU A 46 2.22 -2.67 -3.41
N LYS A 47 3.30 -2.71 -2.64
CA LYS A 47 4.35 -1.66 -2.65
C LYS A 47 4.98 -1.52 -4.04
N GLN A 48 5.31 -2.63 -4.69
CA GLN A 48 5.87 -2.62 -6.05
C GLN A 48 4.90 -2.04 -7.09
N GLU A 49 3.62 -2.44 -7.06
CA GLU A 49 2.62 -1.90 -7.97
C GLU A 49 2.37 -0.40 -7.73
N ASN A 50 2.39 0.04 -6.47
CA ASN A 50 2.29 1.45 -6.10
C ASN A 50 3.45 2.29 -6.65
N GLU A 51 4.68 1.78 -6.60
CA GLU A 51 5.86 2.47 -7.17
C GLU A 51 5.74 2.57 -8.69
N LYS A 52 5.39 1.48 -9.39
CA LYS A 52 5.14 1.52 -10.85
C LYS A 52 4.06 2.52 -11.23
N LEU A 53 3.02 2.62 -10.42
CA LEU A 53 1.94 3.57 -10.64
C LEU A 53 2.41 5.01 -10.39
N LYS A 54 3.20 5.27 -9.36
CA LYS A 54 3.83 6.58 -9.12
C LYS A 54 4.70 7.01 -10.30
N GLU A 55 5.47 6.11 -10.89
CA GLU A 55 6.30 6.44 -12.05
C GLU A 55 5.48 6.83 -13.29
N LYS A 56 4.30 6.25 -13.47
CA LYS A 56 3.38 6.62 -14.57
C LYS A 56 2.59 7.90 -14.32
N LEU A 57 2.51 8.33 -13.06
CA LEU A 57 1.79 9.54 -12.63
C LEU A 57 2.73 10.75 -12.47
N LYS A 58 4.05 10.56 -12.60
CA LYS A 58 5.04 11.62 -12.80
C LYS A 58 4.95 12.18 -14.22
#